data_AF-A0A0W1LHV0-F1
#
_entry.id   AF-A0A0W1LHV0-F1
#
_cell.length_a   1.000
_cell.length_b   1.000
_cell.length_c   1.000
_cell.angle_alpha   90.00
_cell.angle_beta   90.00
_cell.angle_gamma   90.00
#
_symmetry.space_group_name_H-M   'P 1'
#
loop_
_entity.id
_entity.type
_entity.pdbx_description
1 polymer ?
#
loop_
_entity_poly.entity_id
_entity_poly.type
_entity_poly.pdbx_seq_one_letter_code
_entity_poly.pdbx_strand_id
1 'polypeptide(L)'
;MSHLTIIRVLKTSIVLGLCLIITGHALIISNGFNEQFGINGIIASAACIAVGILLSLPTKIYLTILLMEVEKRYTRSRTHE
;
A
#
# COMPACT_ATOMS: atom_id res chain seq x y z
N MET A 1 1.97 20.65 -5.68
CA MET A 1 1.01 19.94 -4.80
C MET A 1 1.50 20.07 -3.36
N SER A 2 0.61 20.35 -2.39
CA SER A 2 1.03 20.53 -0.98
C SER A 2 1.56 19.21 -0.40
N HIS A 3 2.63 19.26 0.40
CA HIS A 3 3.22 18.09 1.09
C HIS A 3 2.17 17.29 1.88
N LEU A 4 1.18 17.97 2.47
CA LEU A 4 0.08 17.32 3.18
C LEU A 4 -0.82 16.47 2.27
N THR A 5 -1.00 16.88 1.01
CA THR A 5 -1.82 16.12 0.04
C THR A 5 -1.13 14.81 -0.31
N ILE A 6 0.19 14.83 -0.51
CA ILE A 6 0.96 13.62 -0.82
C ILE A 6 0.88 12.63 0.35
N ILE A 7 1.07 13.11 1.58
CA ILE A 7 0.97 12.27 2.79
C ILE A 7 -0.44 11.68 2.94
N ARG A 8 -1.49 12.46 2.68
CA ARG A 8 -2.88 11.96 2.71
C ARG A 8 -3.13 10.90 1.66
N VAL A 9 -2.72 11.14 0.41
CA VAL A 9 -2.89 10.18 -0.69
C VAL A 9 -2.16 8.87 -0.39
N LEU A 10 -0.95 8.94 0.16
CA LEU A 10 -0.19 7.78 0.64
C LEU A 10 -0.90 7.01 1.75
N LYS A 11 -1.42 7.72 2.76
CA LYS A 11 -2.13 7.09 3.86
C LYS A 11 -3.41 6.41 3.36
N THR A 12 -4.12 7.04 2.42
CA THR A 12 -5.31 6.44 1.80
C THR A 12 -4.97 5.25 0.90
N SER A 13 -3.84 5.26 0.18
CA SER A 13 -3.43 4.13 -0.67
C SER A 13 -3.02 2.90 0.14
N ILE A 14 -2.44 3.07 1.34
CA ILE A 14 -2.21 1.94 2.26
C ILE A 14 -3.54 1.32 2.69
N VAL A 15 -4.48 2.15 3.17
CA VAL A 15 -5.77 1.66 3.64
C VAL A 15 -6.50 0.96 2.50
N LEU A 16 -6.49 1.56 1.30
CA LEU A 16 -7.11 0.97 0.12
C LEU A 16 -6.44 -0.35 -0.29
N GLY A 17 -5.11 -0.42 -0.28
CA GLY A 17 -4.36 -1.65 -0.55
C GLY A 17 -4.65 -2.77 0.46
N LEU A 18 -4.76 -2.42 1.75
CA LEU A 18 -5.12 -3.37 2.79
C LEU A 18 -6.55 -3.90 2.61
N CYS A 19 -7.50 -3.01 2.31
CA CYS A 19 -8.88 -3.38 2.01
C CYS A 19 -8.95 -4.31 0.79
N LEU A 20 -8.17 -4.07 -0.26
CA LEU A 20 -8.09 -4.93 -1.45
C LEU A 20 -7.55 -6.33 -1.11
N ILE A 21 -6.52 -6.43 -0.27
CA ILE A 21 -5.98 -7.73 0.18
C ILE A 21 -7.03 -8.51 0.98
N ILE A 22 -7.69 -7.86 1.94
CA ILE A 22 -8.75 -8.49 2.75
C ILE A 22 -9.89 -8.95 1.84
N THR A 23 -10.30 -8.12 0.88
CA THR A 23 -11.35 -8.46 -0.09
C THR A 23 -10.95 -9.66 -0.95
N GLY A 24 -9.72 -9.68 -1.48
CA GLY A 24 -9.22 -10.80 -2.28
C GLY A 24 -9.17 -12.10 -1.47
N HIS A 25 -8.73 -12.05 -0.22
CA HIS A 25 -8.70 -13.22 0.66
C HIS A 25 -10.12 -13.70 1.02
N ALA A 26 -11.04 -12.77 1.30
CA ALA A 26 -12.45 -13.10 1.55
C ALA A 26 -13.12 -13.74 0.32
N LEU A 27 -12.72 -13.34 -0.90
CA LEU A 27 -13.22 -13.90 -2.15
C LEU A 27 -12.75 -15.34 -2.37
N ILE A 28 -11.50 -15.67 -1.99
CA ILE A 28 -10.95 -17.03 -2.05
C ILE A 28 -11.69 -17.96 -1.08
N ILE A 29 -11.91 -17.49 0.14
CA ILE A 29 -12.46 -18.31 1.22
C ILE A 29 -13.99 -18.43 1.14
N SER A 30 -14.65 -17.52 0.43
CA SER A 30 -16.07 -17.59 0.17
C SER A 30 -16.35 -18.66 -0.88
N ASN A 31 -16.68 -19.87 -0.42
CA ASN A 31 -17.05 -21.03 -1.24
C ASN A 31 -18.06 -20.68 -2.35
N GLY A 32 -19.02 -19.79 -2.07
CA GLY A 32 -20.07 -19.40 -3.02
C GLY A 32 -19.56 -18.63 -4.25
N PHE A 33 -18.38 -17.99 -4.19
CA PHE A 33 -17.77 -17.32 -5.34
C PHE A 33 -16.98 -18.30 -6.21
N ASN A 34 -16.43 -19.35 -5.60
CA ASN A 34 -15.67 -20.41 -6.28
C ASN A 34 -16.58 -21.34 -7.08
N GLU A 35 -17.81 -21.62 -6.62
CA GLU A 35 -18.77 -22.46 -7.34
C GLU A 35 -19.29 -21.79 -8.64
N GLN A 36 -19.43 -20.46 -8.66
CA GLN A 36 -19.94 -19.72 -9.83
C GLN A 36 -18.83 -19.30 -10.82
N PHE A 37 -17.64 -18.94 -10.33
CA PHE A 37 -16.55 -18.43 -11.17
C PHE A 37 -15.32 -19.35 -11.28
N GLY A 38 -15.25 -20.40 -10.46
CA GLY A 38 -14.16 -21.39 -10.48
C GLY A 38 -12.77 -20.76 -10.50
N ILE A 39 -11.96 -21.19 -11.47
CA ILE A 39 -10.57 -20.76 -11.69
C ILE A 39 -10.46 -19.24 -11.93
N ASN A 40 -11.45 -18.62 -12.59
CA ASN A 40 -11.44 -17.18 -12.85
C ASN A 40 -11.56 -16.38 -11.55
N GLY A 41 -12.31 -16.88 -10.56
CA GLY A 41 -12.39 -16.27 -9.23
C GLY A 41 -11.05 -16.28 -8.49
N ILE A 42 -10.31 -17.39 -8.60
CA ILE A 42 -8.97 -17.53 -8.04
C ILE A 42 -8.00 -16.55 -8.70
N ILE A 43 -7.99 -16.45 -10.04
CA ILE A 43 -7.13 -15.51 -10.77
C ILE A 43 -7.47 -14.06 -10.38
N ALA A 44 -8.74 -13.70 -10.31
CA ALA A 44 -9.18 -12.36 -9.93
C ALA A 44 -8.77 -12.00 -8.49
N SER A 45 -8.89 -12.95 -7.56
CA SER A 45 -8.47 -12.74 -6.17
C SER A 45 -6.95 -12.61 -6.02
N ALA A 46 -6.17 -13.45 -6.72
CA ALA A 46 -4.71 -13.36 -6.75
C ALA A 46 -4.25 -12.02 -7.36
N ALA A 47 -4.90 -11.57 -8.43
CA ALA A 47 -4.63 -10.26 -9.03
C ALA A 47 -4.95 -9.11 -8.07
N CYS A 48 -6.08 -9.19 -7.34
CA CYS A 48 -6.47 -8.19 -6.35
C CYS A 48 -5.46 -8.07 -5.20
N ILE A 49 -4.98 -9.21 -4.69
CA ILE A 49 -3.93 -9.27 -3.66
C ILE A 49 -2.62 -8.70 -4.20
N ALA A 50 -2.21 -9.10 -5.41
CA ALA A 50 -1.00 -8.61 -6.05
C ALA A 50 -1.04 -7.09 -6.23
N VAL A 51 -2.16 -6.54 -6.72
CA VAL A 51 -2.37 -5.09 -6.86
C VAL A 51 -2.35 -4.39 -5.50
N GLY A 52 -2.97 -4.95 -4.46
CA GLY A 52 -2.94 -4.38 -3.11
C GLY A 52 -1.53 -4.29 -2.52
N ILE A 53 -0.68 -5.28 -2.78
CA ILE A 53 0.74 -5.27 -2.39
C ILE A 53 1.52 -4.25 -3.23
N LEU A 54 1.29 -4.21 -4.54
CA LEU A 54 1.96 -3.29 -5.47
C LEU A 54 1.69 -1.83 -5.11
N LEU A 55 0.46 -1.51 -4.69
CA LEU A 55 0.07 -0.16 -4.24
C LEU A 55 0.70 0.23 -2.89
N SER A 56 1.08 -0.75 -2.06
CA SER A 56 1.68 -0.53 -0.73
C SER A 56 3.18 -0.23 -0.78
N LEU A 57 3.89 -0.73 -1.79
CA LEU A 57 5.32 -0.51 -2.03
C LEU A 57 5.74 0.97 -2.21
N PRO A 58 5.13 1.76 -3.12
CA PRO A 58 5.52 3.16 -3.32
C PRO A 58 5.29 4.00 -2.06
N THR A 59 4.33 3.62 -1.22
CA THR A 59 4.06 4.29 0.04
C THR A 59 5.19 4.08 1.06
N LYS A 60 5.74 2.86 1.18
CA LYS A 60 6.88 2.61 2.07
C LYS A 60 8.15 3.30 1.61
N ILE A 61 8.40 3.34 0.31
CA ILE A 61 9.61 3.99 -0.25
C ILE A 61 9.59 5.49 0.03
N TYR A 62 8.45 6.15 -0.18
CA TYR A 62 8.34 7.59 0.05
C TYR A 62 8.49 7.98 1.53
N LEU A 63 7.94 7.18 2.45
CA LEU A 63 8.13 7.44 3.88
C LEU A 63 9.60 7.34 4.29
N THR A 64 10.34 6.36 3.74
CA THR A 64 11.78 6.24 3.94
C THR A 64 12.54 7.46 3.40
N ILE A 65 12.23 7.91 2.18
CA ILE A 65 12.86 9.10 1.59
C ILE A 65 12.61 10.33 2.46
N LEU A 66 11.38 10.52 2.93
CA LEU A 66 11.00 11.64 3.79
C LEU A 66 11.74 11.60 5.13
N LEU A 67 11.84 10.43 5.75
CA LEU A 67 12.62 10.21 6.99
C LEU A 67 14.09 10.56 6.79
N MET A 68 14.69 10.10 5.68
CA MET A 68 16.08 10.38 5.34
C MET A 68 16.33 11.86 5.11
N GLU A 69 15.36 12.59 4.55
CA GLU A 69 15.42 14.04 4.36
C GLU A 69 15.38 14.80 5.70
N VAL A 70 14.52 14.38 6.63
CA VAL A 70 14.43 14.94 7.99
C VAL A 70 15.71 14.67 8.77
N GLU A 71 16.26 13.46 8.69
CA GLU A 71 17.50 13.07 9.37
C GLU A 71 18.70 13.88 8.83
N LYS A 72 18.77 14.11 7.51
CA LYS A 72 19.79 14.98 6.90
C LYS A 72 19.75 16.40 7.45
N ARG A 73 18.55 16.97 7.62
CA ARG A 73 18.38 18.32 8.18
C ARG A 73 18.82 18.37 9.64
N TYR A 74 18.43 17.38 10.44
CA TYR A 74 18.83 17.25 11.84
C TYR A 74 20.36 17.12 12.02
N THR A 75 21.01 16.28 11.21
CA THR A 75 22.47 16.10 11.22
C THR A 75 23.23 17.36 10.79
N ARG A 76 22.70 18.14 9.85
CA ARG A 76 23.32 19.40 9.42
C ARG A 76 23.28 20.49 10.50
N SER A 77 22.21 20.58 11.30
CA SER A 77 22.17 21.51 12.44
C SER A 77 23.20 21.18 13.53
N ARG A 78 23.51 19.89 13.73
CA ARG A 78 24.48 19.42 14.74
C ARG A 78 25.95 19.58 14.36
N THR A 79 26.26 19.87 13.10
CA THR A 79 27.64 20.05 12.60
C THR A 79 28.08 21.53 12.57
N HIS A 80 27.18 22.45 12.92
CA HIS A 80 27.43 23.88 13.03
C HIS A 80 27.46 24.39 14.49
N GLU A 81 27.46 23.46 15.47
CA GLU A 81 27.75 23.70 16.89
C GLU A 81 29.13 23.10 17.22
#